data_AF-D6K341-F1
#
_entry.id   AF-D6K341-F1
#
_cell.length_a   1.000
_cell.length_b   1.000
_cell.length_c   1.000
_cell.angle_alpha   90.00
_cell.angle_beta   90.00
_cell.angle_gamma   90.00
#
_symmetry.space_group_name_H-M   'P 1'
#
loop_
_entity.id
_entity.type
_entity.pdbx_description
1 polymer ?
#
loop_
_entity_poly.entity_id
_entity_poly.type
_entity_poly.pdbx_seq_one_letter_code
_entity_poly.pdbx_strand_id
1 'polypeptide(L)'
;MLVLPGAYCARMIAEQWPQARITSIAPYGADHASRQQGMQQLLAHQGELHQVADGPARPAPVRAPLPPVQPVPPIPPEGIAQELAAAFGPGIFRFEQAAVSRQGVPPVVAHTLVVAGLPLDMGPFFWAQAQPGRPVPTLAELAAERGVQPAPDAGSYLVMGSDFGKAICVQYGTAHIVAVPVEAGPGGASAPPQFVNTGLPEFARCLALLGRMWRLRYGLNQEQAGRWTVDFQAQLAALDPAALGSPESWWSVLLEQMWDGLL
;
A
#
# COMPACT_ATOMS: atom_id res chain seq x y z
N MET A 1 -9.01 -14.80 -6.34
CA MET A 1 -7.55 -14.56 -6.25
C MET A 1 -7.31 -13.92 -4.91
N LEU A 2 -6.35 -14.42 -4.10
CA LEU A 2 -6.02 -13.81 -2.82
C LEU A 2 -5.39 -12.43 -3.10
N VAL A 3 -6.09 -11.37 -2.73
CA VAL A 3 -5.63 -9.98 -2.91
C VAL A 3 -5.24 -9.46 -1.54
N LEU A 4 -4.04 -9.80 -1.09
CA LEU A 4 -3.43 -9.20 0.10
C LEU A 4 -2.53 -8.04 -0.37
N PRO A 5 -2.97 -6.77 -0.28
CA PRO A 5 -2.03 -5.65 -0.28
C PRO A 5 -0.94 -5.89 0.76
N GLY A 6 0.33 -5.82 0.38
CA GLY A 6 1.43 -6.13 1.29
C GLY A 6 1.83 -7.60 1.38
N ALA A 7 1.25 -8.51 0.59
CA ALA A 7 1.79 -9.86 0.38
C ALA A 7 0.98 -10.55 -0.73
N TYR A 8 1.15 -10.11 -1.98
CA TYR A 8 0.59 -10.76 -3.17
C TYR A 8 1.20 -12.16 -3.42
N CYS A 9 1.33 -13.00 -2.38
CA CYS A 9 1.88 -14.34 -2.39
C CYS A 9 1.24 -15.19 -3.48
N ALA A 10 -0.07 -15.07 -3.71
CA ALA A 10 -0.72 -15.83 -4.78
C ALA A 10 -0.25 -15.42 -6.17
N ARG A 11 -0.04 -14.12 -6.42
CA ARG A 11 0.51 -13.62 -7.69
C ARG A 11 1.99 -14.01 -7.82
N MET A 12 2.78 -13.79 -6.78
CA MET A 12 4.19 -14.18 -6.74
C MET A 12 4.38 -15.67 -7.00
N ILE A 13 3.59 -16.53 -6.34
CA ILE A 13 3.64 -17.98 -6.53
C ILE A 13 3.22 -18.35 -7.96
N ALA A 14 2.18 -17.72 -8.52
CA ALA A 14 1.76 -17.98 -9.89
C ALA A 14 2.82 -17.56 -10.92
N GLU A 15 3.50 -16.44 -10.70
CA GLU A 15 4.57 -15.94 -11.57
C GLU A 15 5.85 -16.80 -11.46
N GLN A 16 6.23 -17.25 -10.26
CA GLN A 16 7.44 -18.04 -10.02
C GLN A 16 7.25 -19.55 -10.28
N TRP A 17 6.07 -20.09 -9.99
CA TRP A 17 5.72 -21.51 -10.16
C TRP A 17 4.37 -21.65 -10.86
N PRO A 18 4.32 -21.53 -12.20
CA PRO A 18 3.06 -21.53 -12.96
C PRO A 18 2.22 -22.81 -12.82
N GLN A 19 2.84 -23.92 -12.39
CA GLN A 19 2.18 -25.21 -12.18
C GLN A 19 1.68 -25.41 -10.74
N ALA A 20 2.03 -24.51 -9.81
CA ALA A 20 1.57 -24.59 -8.43
C ALA A 20 0.06 -24.29 -8.35
N ARG A 21 -0.68 -25.15 -7.65
CA ARG A 21 -2.09 -24.92 -7.36
C ARG A 21 -2.21 -24.45 -5.92
N ILE A 22 -2.76 -23.24 -5.74
CA ILE A 22 -3.01 -22.66 -4.43
C ILE A 22 -4.46 -22.97 -4.05
N THR A 23 -4.65 -23.64 -2.93
CA THR A 23 -5.97 -23.85 -2.32
C THR A 23 -6.01 -23.15 -0.96
N SER A 24 -7.19 -22.65 -0.59
CA SER A 24 -7.42 -21.97 0.69
C SER A 24 -8.78 -22.36 1.23
N ILE A 25 -8.90 -22.46 2.55
CA ILE A 25 -10.15 -22.81 3.23
C ILE A 25 -11.17 -21.66 3.12
N ALA A 26 -10.71 -20.42 3.18
CA ALA A 26 -11.52 -19.23 2.99
C ALA A 26 -10.84 -18.26 2.01
N PRO A 27 -11.54 -17.78 0.97
CA PRO A 27 -10.98 -16.79 0.06
C PRO A 27 -10.94 -15.39 0.70
N TYR A 28 -9.84 -14.66 0.51
CA TYR A 28 -9.75 -13.23 0.85
C TYR A 28 -9.93 -12.40 -0.42
N GLY A 29 -11.13 -11.82 -0.57
CA GLY A 29 -11.58 -11.21 -1.83
C GLY A 29 -11.06 -9.80 -2.10
N ALA A 30 -11.50 -9.21 -3.21
CA ALA A 30 -11.00 -7.92 -3.70
C ALA A 30 -11.75 -6.72 -3.10
N ASP A 31 -12.96 -6.92 -2.62
CA ASP A 31 -13.82 -5.91 -1.98
C ASP A 31 -13.99 -6.20 -0.48
N HIS A 32 -14.39 -5.19 0.29
CA HIS A 32 -14.52 -5.27 1.74
C HIS A 32 -15.48 -6.37 2.19
N ALA A 33 -16.63 -6.53 1.52
CA ALA A 33 -17.61 -7.54 1.93
C ALA A 33 -17.05 -8.96 1.76
N SER A 34 -16.39 -9.24 0.64
CA SER A 34 -15.76 -10.55 0.41
C SER A 34 -14.57 -10.81 1.32
N ARG A 35 -13.78 -9.80 1.70
CA ARG A 35 -12.72 -9.91 2.73
C ARG A 35 -13.30 -10.25 4.10
N GLN A 36 -14.34 -9.54 4.55
CA GLN A 36 -15.01 -9.83 5.83
C GLN A 36 -15.63 -11.23 5.86
N GLN A 37 -16.28 -11.66 4.77
CA GLN A 37 -16.83 -13.02 4.67
C GLN A 37 -15.73 -14.08 4.76
N GLY A 38 -14.60 -13.88 4.07
CA GLY A 38 -13.44 -14.77 4.15
C GLY A 38 -12.90 -14.90 5.56
N MET A 39 -12.76 -13.78 6.28
CA MET A 39 -12.28 -13.79 7.65
C MET A 39 -13.27 -14.48 8.61
N GLN A 40 -14.57 -14.26 8.44
CA GLN A 40 -15.60 -14.96 9.22
C GLN A 40 -15.54 -16.49 9.02
N GLN A 41 -15.39 -16.95 7.78
CA GLN A 41 -15.25 -18.39 7.48
C GLN A 41 -13.98 -18.97 8.13
N LEU A 42 -12.87 -18.24 8.05
CA LEU A 42 -11.60 -18.67 8.65
C LEU A 42 -11.70 -18.75 10.18
N LEU A 43 -12.31 -17.78 10.85
CA LEU A 43 -12.50 -17.78 12.30
C LEU A 43 -13.45 -18.90 12.75
N ALA A 44 -14.55 -19.13 12.01
CA ALA A 44 -15.47 -20.22 12.29
C ALA A 44 -14.76 -21.58 12.22
N HIS A 45 -14.01 -21.81 11.14
CA HIS A 45 -13.25 -23.05 10.96
C HIS A 45 -12.16 -23.24 12.02
N GLN A 46 -11.46 -22.17 12.42
CA GLN A 46 -10.51 -22.23 13.53
C GLN A 46 -11.20 -22.58 14.86
N GLY A 47 -12.40 -22.06 15.10
CA GLY A 47 -13.21 -22.40 16.27
C GLY A 47 -13.55 -23.89 16.33
N GLU A 48 -13.98 -24.47 15.20
CA GLU A 48 -14.26 -25.90 15.07
C GLU A 48 -13.03 -26.76 15.40
N LEU A 49 -11.86 -26.42 14.84
CA LEU A 49 -10.63 -27.17 15.09
C LEU A 49 -10.19 -27.13 16.57
N HIS A 50 -10.34 -26.00 17.25
CA HIS A 50 -9.97 -25.90 18.67
C HIS A 50 -10.92 -26.66 19.58
N GLN A 51 -12.22 -26.68 19.27
CA GLN A 51 -13.19 -27.49 20.01
C GLN A 51 -12.84 -28.98 19.93
N VAL A 52 -12.37 -29.45 18.77
CA VAL A 52 -11.92 -30.85 18.60
C VAL A 52 -10.64 -31.15 19.38
N ALA A 53 -9.77 -30.16 19.58
CA ALA A 53 -8.47 -30.33 20.20
C ALA A 53 -8.45 -30.06 21.73
N ASP A 54 -9.60 -29.79 22.37
CA ASP A 54 -9.71 -29.31 23.76
C ASP A 54 -8.78 -28.13 24.08
N GLY A 55 -8.46 -27.32 23.06
CA GLY A 55 -7.57 -26.17 23.18
C GLY A 55 -8.32 -24.91 23.66
N PRO A 56 -7.63 -23.95 24.30
CA PRO A 56 -8.25 -22.68 24.66
C PRO A 56 -8.71 -21.93 23.41
N ALA A 57 -9.87 -21.28 23.48
CA ALA A 57 -10.40 -20.48 22.39
C ALA A 57 -9.44 -19.32 22.05
N ARG A 58 -9.11 -19.16 20.77
CA ARG A 58 -8.29 -18.02 20.32
C ARG A 58 -9.15 -16.74 20.34
N PRO A 59 -8.65 -15.63 20.90
CA PRO A 59 -9.36 -14.36 20.84
C PRO A 59 -9.57 -13.93 19.39
N ALA A 60 -10.79 -13.47 19.07
CA ALA A 60 -11.06 -12.83 17.79
C ALA A 60 -10.38 -11.45 17.75
N PRO A 61 -10.02 -10.95 16.55
CA PRO A 61 -9.60 -9.56 16.38
C PRO A 61 -10.64 -8.59 16.93
N VAL A 62 -10.22 -7.69 17.82
CA VAL A 62 -11.05 -6.59 18.33
C VAL A 62 -10.54 -5.30 17.72
N ARG A 63 -11.16 -4.87 16.63
CA ARG A 63 -10.79 -3.62 15.94
C ARG A 63 -11.19 -2.42 16.79
N ALA A 64 -10.23 -1.55 17.07
CA ALA A 64 -10.51 -0.30 17.75
C ALA A 64 -11.06 0.74 16.76
N PRO A 65 -12.10 1.52 17.13
CA PRO A 65 -12.54 2.64 16.33
C PRO A 65 -11.41 3.68 16.23
N LEU A 66 -11.36 4.41 15.11
CA LEU A 66 -10.44 5.52 14.96
C LEU A 66 -10.83 6.64 15.95
N PRO A 67 -9.96 7.02 16.91
CA PRO A 67 -10.25 8.13 17.80
C PRO A 67 -10.25 9.44 17.00
N PRO A 68 -10.94 10.50 17.46
CA PRO A 68 -10.77 11.82 16.91
C PRO A 68 -9.30 12.24 17.02
N VAL A 69 -8.64 12.45 15.89
CA VAL A 69 -7.25 12.90 15.83
C VAL A 69 -7.18 14.30 15.26
N GLN A 70 -6.24 15.10 15.78
CA GLN A 70 -5.94 16.41 15.21
C GLN A 70 -5.04 16.22 13.98
N PRO A 71 -5.40 16.78 12.81
CA PRO A 71 -4.53 16.73 11.64
C PRO A 71 -3.18 17.40 11.91
N VAL A 72 -2.10 16.75 11.49
CA VAL A 72 -0.74 17.31 11.55
C VAL A 72 -0.61 18.32 10.40
N PRO A 73 -0.04 19.51 10.64
CA PRO A 73 0.16 20.47 9.57
C PRO A 73 1.08 19.92 8.47
N PRO A 74 0.88 20.34 7.21
CA PRO A 74 1.80 20.00 6.13
C PRO A 74 3.18 20.61 6.42
N ILE A 75 4.22 19.89 6.03
CA ILE A 75 5.62 20.30 6.17
C ILE A 75 6.26 20.40 4.78
N PRO A 76 7.29 21.23 4.60
CA PRO A 76 7.98 21.32 3.33
C PRO A 76 8.78 20.03 3.03
N PRO A 77 9.13 19.77 1.76
CA PRO A 77 9.86 18.55 1.36
C PRO A 77 11.16 18.27 2.14
N GLU A 78 11.86 19.30 2.61
CA GLU A 78 13.05 19.16 3.45
C GLU A 78 12.71 18.49 4.80
N GLY A 79 11.57 18.82 5.39
CA GLY A 79 11.07 18.15 6.60
C GLY A 79 10.70 16.69 6.34
N ILE A 80 10.08 16.42 5.18
CA ILE A 80 9.76 15.05 4.75
C ILE A 80 11.05 14.24 4.54
N ALA A 81 12.08 14.86 3.96
CA ALA A 81 13.39 14.25 3.79
C ALA A 81 14.00 13.82 5.13
N GLN A 82 13.83 14.62 6.19
CA GLN A 82 14.28 14.28 7.54
C GLN A 82 13.47 13.11 8.13
N GLU A 83 12.14 13.13 8.00
CA GLU A 83 11.27 12.04 8.46
C GLU A 83 11.63 10.71 7.77
N LEU A 84 11.87 10.74 6.45
CA LEU A 84 12.31 9.58 5.67
C LEU A 84 13.71 9.13 6.06
N ALA A 85 14.68 10.04 6.22
CA ALA A 85 16.05 9.71 6.61
C ALA A 85 16.09 9.03 7.99
N ALA A 86 15.25 9.46 8.93
CA ALA A 86 15.13 8.82 10.24
C ALA A 86 14.57 7.39 10.17
N ALA A 87 13.77 7.09 9.15
CA ALA A 87 13.15 5.77 8.95
C ALA A 87 14.05 4.82 8.14
N PHE A 88 14.61 5.30 7.03
CA PHE A 88 15.24 4.49 5.99
C PHE A 88 16.75 4.73 5.81
N GLY A 89 17.31 5.77 6.43
CA GLY A 89 18.72 6.13 6.29
C GLY A 89 19.15 6.27 4.82
N PRO A 90 20.16 5.51 4.34
CA PRO A 90 20.62 5.57 2.96
C PRO A 90 19.67 4.91 1.95
N GLY A 91 18.64 4.19 2.39
CA GLY A 91 17.67 3.48 1.54
C GLY A 91 16.67 4.39 0.82
N ILE A 92 17.04 5.64 0.50
CA ILE A 92 16.17 6.64 -0.11
C ILE A 92 16.68 6.97 -1.51
N PHE A 93 15.79 6.90 -2.49
CA PHE A 93 16.06 7.33 -3.85
C PHE A 93 15.54 8.75 -4.07
N ARG A 94 16.44 9.66 -4.42
CA ARG A 94 16.10 11.03 -4.86
C ARG A 94 16.19 11.11 -6.37
N PHE A 95 15.19 11.70 -6.98
CA PHE A 95 15.10 11.81 -8.43
C PHE A 95 15.89 13.02 -8.91
N GLU A 96 16.54 12.89 -10.06
CA GLU A 96 17.17 14.04 -10.72
C GLU A 96 16.10 15.00 -11.25
N GLN A 97 16.43 16.29 -11.30
CA GLN A 97 15.51 17.31 -11.83
C GLN A 97 15.01 16.95 -13.23
N ALA A 98 15.89 16.43 -14.09
CA ALA A 98 15.54 16.00 -15.44
C ALA A 98 14.51 14.87 -15.46
N ALA A 99 14.54 13.96 -14.47
CA ALA A 99 13.63 12.83 -14.40
C ALA A 99 12.17 13.24 -14.09
N VAL A 100 11.98 14.39 -13.44
CA VAL A 100 10.67 14.94 -13.05
C VAL A 100 10.24 16.15 -13.88
N SER A 101 11.01 16.51 -14.91
CA SER A 101 10.76 17.69 -15.77
C SER A 101 9.70 17.45 -16.86
N ARG A 102 9.01 16.30 -16.86
CA ARG A 102 7.95 16.02 -17.83
C ARG A 102 6.79 17.01 -17.67
N GLN A 103 6.22 17.42 -18.80
CA GLN A 103 5.00 18.22 -18.82
C GLN A 103 3.85 17.52 -18.08
N GLY A 104 3.16 18.26 -17.20
CA GLY A 104 2.02 17.75 -16.44
C GLY A 104 2.37 17.22 -15.05
N VAL A 105 3.66 17.07 -14.71
CA VAL A 105 4.08 16.78 -13.32
C VAL A 105 3.77 18.01 -12.45
N PRO A 106 2.95 17.88 -11.38
CA PRO A 106 2.69 18.99 -10.48
C PRO A 106 3.98 19.48 -9.79
N PRO A 107 4.19 20.80 -9.59
CA PRO A 107 5.41 21.30 -8.97
C PRO A 107 5.74 20.70 -7.60
N VAL A 108 4.70 20.47 -6.77
CA VAL A 108 4.87 19.82 -5.45
C VAL A 108 5.36 18.38 -5.56
N VAL A 109 4.93 17.64 -6.60
CA VAL A 109 5.37 16.27 -6.86
C VAL A 109 6.84 16.26 -7.25
N ALA A 110 7.22 17.08 -8.24
CA ALA A 110 8.61 17.22 -8.68
C ALA A 110 9.53 17.63 -7.51
N HIS A 111 9.14 18.66 -6.75
CA HIS A 111 9.92 19.15 -5.62
C HIS A 111 10.10 18.08 -4.53
N THR A 112 9.04 17.33 -4.21
CA THR A 112 9.10 16.24 -3.22
C THR A 112 10.04 15.12 -3.69
N LEU A 113 9.97 14.69 -4.95
CA LEU A 113 10.83 13.62 -5.48
C LEU A 113 12.32 13.98 -5.51
N VAL A 114 12.64 15.26 -5.78
CA VAL A 114 14.03 15.74 -5.84
C VAL A 114 14.61 15.93 -4.43
N VAL A 115 13.86 16.54 -3.52
CA VAL A 115 14.36 16.92 -2.18
C VAL A 115 14.19 15.79 -1.17
N ALA A 116 12.98 15.24 -1.05
CA ALA A 116 12.68 14.18 -0.10
C ALA A 116 13.04 12.80 -0.65
N GLY A 117 12.68 12.54 -1.90
CA GLY A 117 12.79 11.22 -2.52
C GLY A 117 11.72 10.25 -2.02
N LEU A 118 11.91 8.97 -2.31
CA LEU A 118 11.08 7.86 -1.84
C LEU A 118 11.96 6.74 -1.27
N PRO A 119 11.49 5.94 -0.30
CA PRO A 119 12.22 4.76 0.11
C PRO A 119 12.34 3.78 -1.06
N LEU A 120 13.55 3.27 -1.29
CA LEU A 120 13.82 2.26 -2.33
C LEU A 120 12.97 1.00 -2.10
N ASP A 121 12.93 0.57 -0.85
CA ASP A 121 12.28 -0.66 -0.41
C ASP A 121 11.63 -0.42 0.97
N MET A 122 10.32 -0.60 1.02
CA MET A 122 9.53 -0.78 2.24
C MET A 122 8.66 -2.04 2.05
N GLY A 123 9.32 -3.12 1.67
CA GLY A 123 8.72 -4.42 1.45
C GLY A 123 8.09 -4.95 2.73
N PRO A 124 6.93 -5.62 2.63
CA PRO A 124 6.27 -6.02 1.38
C PRO A 124 5.28 -4.98 0.81
N PHE A 125 5.31 -3.73 1.29
CA PHE A 125 4.28 -2.73 1.01
C PHE A 125 4.56 -1.86 -0.21
N PHE A 126 5.81 -1.46 -0.42
CA PHE A 126 6.17 -0.52 -1.48
C PHE A 126 7.61 -0.70 -1.95
N TRP A 127 7.79 -0.65 -3.27
CA TRP A 127 9.09 -0.54 -3.94
C TRP A 127 9.08 0.63 -4.92
N ALA A 128 10.05 1.52 -4.81
CA ALA A 128 10.11 2.70 -5.67
C ALA A 128 10.45 2.34 -7.12
N GLN A 129 9.89 3.10 -8.07
CA GLN A 129 10.28 3.11 -9.48
C GLN A 129 11.59 3.90 -9.65
N ALA A 130 12.65 3.42 -9.00
CA ALA A 130 13.95 4.08 -8.93
C ALA A 130 14.83 3.69 -10.12
N GLN A 131 14.78 4.49 -11.20
CA GLN A 131 15.60 4.28 -12.38
C GLN A 131 16.55 5.48 -12.59
N PRO A 132 17.84 5.36 -12.22
CA PRO A 132 18.81 6.43 -12.42
C PRO A 132 18.87 6.91 -13.88
N GLY A 133 18.92 8.23 -14.08
CA GLY A 133 19.02 8.85 -15.40
C GLY A 133 17.79 8.69 -16.32
N ARG A 134 16.69 8.08 -15.86
CA ARG A 134 15.46 7.92 -16.64
C ARG A 134 14.33 8.80 -16.10
N PRO A 135 13.50 9.39 -16.98
CA PRO A 135 12.26 10.02 -16.56
C PRO A 135 11.33 9.06 -15.82
N VAL A 136 10.59 9.58 -14.85
CA VAL A 136 9.53 8.82 -14.18
C VAL A 136 8.52 8.37 -15.23
N PRO A 137 8.24 7.08 -15.43
CA PRO A 137 7.39 6.64 -16.55
C PRO A 137 5.90 6.88 -16.27
N THR A 138 5.10 6.98 -17.32
CA THR A 138 3.64 6.79 -17.24
C THR A 138 3.30 5.31 -17.10
N LEU A 139 2.09 5.01 -16.64
CA LEU A 139 1.63 3.61 -16.57
C LEU A 139 1.55 2.97 -17.96
N ALA A 140 1.24 3.74 -19.01
CA ALA A 140 1.26 3.27 -20.39
C ALA A 140 2.68 2.91 -20.88
N GLU A 141 3.68 3.73 -20.56
CA GLU A 141 5.09 3.43 -20.86
C GLU A 141 5.55 2.17 -20.10
N LEU A 142 5.20 2.05 -18.81
CA LEU A 142 5.51 0.86 -18.02
C LEU A 142 4.83 -0.40 -18.57
N ALA A 143 3.58 -0.31 -19.03
CA ALA A 143 2.87 -1.43 -19.65
C ALA A 143 3.55 -1.87 -20.95
N ALA A 144 3.97 -0.91 -21.79
CA ALA A 144 4.72 -1.20 -23.01
C ALA A 144 6.06 -1.88 -22.71
N GLU A 145 6.80 -1.43 -21.69
CA GLU A 145 8.04 -2.08 -21.23
C GLU A 145 7.82 -3.53 -20.76
N ARG A 146 6.67 -3.82 -20.15
CA ARG A 146 6.29 -5.16 -19.69
C ARG A 146 5.63 -6.03 -20.76
N GLY A 147 5.36 -5.48 -21.95
CA GLY A 147 4.67 -6.19 -23.03
C GLY A 147 3.21 -6.56 -22.72
N VAL A 148 2.53 -5.80 -21.84
CA VAL A 148 1.13 -6.03 -21.47
C VAL A 148 0.20 -4.96 -22.06
N GLN A 149 -1.06 -5.29 -22.26
CA GLN A 149 -2.07 -4.34 -22.76
C GLN A 149 -2.45 -3.33 -21.66
N PRO A 150 -2.19 -2.01 -21.85
CA PRO A 150 -2.62 -0.99 -20.89
C PRO A 150 -4.11 -0.68 -21.03
N ALA A 151 -4.72 -0.17 -19.96
CA ALA A 151 -6.04 0.44 -20.02
C ALA A 151 -6.02 1.77 -20.80
N PRO A 152 -7.16 2.22 -21.38
CA PRO A 152 -7.23 3.46 -22.16
C PRO A 152 -6.76 4.72 -21.42
N ASP A 153 -6.88 4.75 -20.10
CA ASP A 153 -6.51 5.87 -19.23
C ASP A 153 -5.09 5.77 -18.67
N ALA A 154 -4.30 4.75 -19.02
CA ALA A 154 -2.96 4.50 -18.46
C ALA A 154 -1.98 5.68 -18.64
N GLY A 155 -2.15 6.51 -19.66
CA GLY A 155 -1.33 7.72 -19.86
C GLY A 155 -1.54 8.80 -18.78
N SER A 156 -2.60 8.71 -17.98
CA SER A 156 -2.97 9.68 -16.94
C SER A 156 -2.33 9.43 -15.57
N TYR A 157 -1.45 8.43 -15.48
CA TYR A 157 -0.84 8.00 -14.22
C TYR A 157 0.69 7.98 -14.35
N LEU A 158 1.38 8.69 -13.46
CA LEU A 158 2.84 8.66 -13.34
C LEU A 158 3.26 7.67 -12.26
N VAL A 159 4.12 6.71 -12.60
CA VAL A 159 4.47 5.59 -11.72
C VAL A 159 5.55 6.00 -10.72
N MET A 160 5.20 6.01 -9.44
CA MET A 160 6.14 6.26 -8.33
C MET A 160 6.79 4.96 -7.82
N GLY A 161 6.08 3.84 -7.99
CA GLY A 161 6.53 2.53 -7.52
C GLY A 161 5.47 1.46 -7.68
N SER A 162 5.57 0.42 -6.86
CA SER A 162 4.71 -0.76 -6.92
C SER A 162 4.44 -1.27 -5.50
N ASP A 163 3.23 -1.76 -5.24
CA ASP A 163 2.92 -2.58 -4.07
C ASP A 163 3.03 -4.08 -4.37
N PHE A 164 3.75 -4.42 -5.44
CA PHE A 164 3.87 -5.72 -6.12
C PHE A 164 2.68 -6.09 -7.00
N GLY A 165 1.44 -5.80 -6.60
CA GLY A 165 0.26 -6.16 -7.40
C GLY A 165 -0.20 -5.08 -8.37
N LYS A 166 -0.12 -3.82 -7.96
CA LYS A 166 -0.50 -2.62 -8.68
C LYS A 166 0.67 -1.64 -8.73
N ALA A 167 0.68 -0.80 -9.76
CA ALA A 167 1.54 0.37 -9.77
C ALA A 167 0.97 1.42 -8.81
N ILE A 168 1.84 2.02 -8.01
CA ILE A 168 1.52 3.18 -7.17
C ILE A 168 1.88 4.42 -7.97
N CYS A 169 0.88 5.26 -8.23
CA CYS A 169 0.96 6.33 -9.21
C CYS A 169 0.48 7.67 -8.65
N VAL A 170 1.04 8.77 -9.17
CA VAL A 170 0.41 10.10 -9.12
C VAL A 170 -0.61 10.17 -10.25
N GLN A 171 -1.86 10.52 -9.93
CA GLN A 171 -2.91 10.76 -10.91
C GLN A 171 -2.87 12.19 -11.45
N TYR A 172 -2.91 12.37 -12.77
CA TYR A 172 -3.04 13.69 -13.38
C TYR A 172 -4.39 14.35 -13.08
N GLY A 173 -4.38 15.68 -12.95
CA GLY A 173 -5.55 16.49 -12.61
C GLY A 173 -5.80 16.63 -11.10
N THR A 174 -5.62 15.56 -10.33
CA THR A 174 -5.84 15.57 -8.86
C THR A 174 -4.55 15.58 -8.05
N ALA A 175 -3.45 15.08 -8.61
CA ALA A 175 -2.19 14.82 -7.90
C ALA A 175 -2.29 13.80 -6.74
N HIS A 176 -3.43 13.11 -6.61
CA HIS A 176 -3.61 12.04 -5.63
C HIS A 176 -2.66 10.87 -5.93
N ILE A 177 -2.27 10.15 -4.87
CA ILE A 177 -1.63 8.85 -5.01
C ILE A 177 -2.70 7.77 -5.11
N VAL A 178 -2.60 6.95 -6.14
CA VAL A 178 -3.53 5.87 -6.43
C VAL A 178 -2.79 4.58 -6.79
N ALA A 179 -3.36 3.43 -6.44
CA ALA A 179 -2.88 2.13 -6.87
C ALA A 179 -3.71 1.64 -8.08
N VAL A 180 -3.04 1.38 -9.21
CA VAL A 180 -3.67 1.05 -10.49
C VAL A 180 -3.03 -0.23 -11.08
N PRO A 181 -3.83 -1.20 -11.57
CA PRO A 181 -3.29 -2.33 -12.33
C PRO A 181 -2.53 -1.86 -13.57
N VAL A 182 -1.36 -2.46 -13.85
CA VAL A 182 -0.58 -2.13 -15.06
C VAL A 182 -1.25 -2.68 -16.33
N GLU A 183 -1.82 -3.88 -16.22
CA GLU A 183 -2.58 -4.52 -17.29
C GLU A 183 -4.07 -4.12 -17.20
N ALA A 184 -4.70 -3.93 -18.35
CA ALA A 184 -6.11 -3.64 -18.44
C ALA A 184 -6.97 -4.77 -17.85
N GLY A 185 -8.16 -4.41 -17.37
CA GLY A 185 -9.16 -5.38 -16.94
C GLY A 185 -9.75 -6.19 -18.11
N PRO A 186 -10.65 -7.14 -17.82
CA PRO A 186 -11.33 -7.92 -18.84
C PRO A 186 -11.92 -7.05 -19.96
N GLY A 187 -11.66 -7.42 -21.21
CA GLY A 187 -12.10 -6.65 -22.38
C GLY A 187 -11.33 -5.35 -22.63
N GLY A 188 -10.17 -5.15 -22.00
CA GLY A 188 -9.36 -3.93 -22.15
C GLY A 188 -9.89 -2.75 -21.33
N ALA A 189 -10.78 -3.00 -20.37
CA ALA A 189 -11.41 -1.94 -19.58
C ALA A 189 -10.47 -1.34 -18.53
N SER A 190 -10.65 -0.05 -18.25
CA SER A 190 -10.03 0.62 -17.10
C SER A 190 -10.58 0.08 -15.78
N ALA A 191 -9.68 -0.25 -14.86
CA ALA A 191 -10.03 -0.54 -13.48
C ALA A 191 -10.14 0.77 -12.68
N PRO A 192 -11.08 0.90 -11.74
CA PRO A 192 -11.15 2.08 -10.89
C PRO A 192 -9.84 2.21 -10.06
N PRO A 193 -9.18 3.38 -10.07
CA PRO A 193 -7.97 3.59 -9.29
C PRO A 193 -8.29 3.49 -7.80
N GLN A 194 -7.50 2.71 -7.06
CA GLN A 194 -7.65 2.60 -5.62
C GLN A 194 -6.96 3.79 -4.94
N PHE A 195 -7.68 4.56 -4.14
CA PHE A 195 -7.10 5.71 -3.44
C PHE A 195 -6.04 5.28 -2.42
N VAL A 196 -4.91 5.99 -2.38
CA VAL A 196 -3.81 5.78 -1.42
C VAL A 196 -3.66 7.01 -0.53
N ASN A 197 -3.35 8.16 -1.11
CA ASN A 197 -3.16 9.41 -0.36
C ASN A 197 -3.60 10.64 -1.17
N THR A 198 -3.88 11.72 -0.46
CA THR A 198 -4.23 13.03 -1.04
C THR A 198 -3.08 13.65 -1.85
N GLY A 199 -1.84 13.24 -1.62
CA GLY A 199 -0.69 13.70 -2.38
C GLY A 199 0.58 12.90 -2.12
N LEU A 200 1.60 13.18 -2.94
CA LEU A 200 2.93 12.60 -2.77
C LEU A 200 3.59 12.98 -1.42
N PRO A 201 3.49 14.23 -0.93
CA PRO A 201 4.00 14.59 0.39
C PRO A 201 3.40 13.71 1.50
N GLU A 202 2.08 13.54 1.51
CA GLU A 202 1.36 12.75 2.51
C GLU A 202 1.75 11.28 2.43
N PHE A 203 1.81 10.71 1.21
CA PHE A 203 2.26 9.34 1.00
C PHE A 203 3.69 9.11 1.53
N ALA A 204 4.63 10.01 1.23
CA ALA A 204 6.01 9.90 1.69
C ALA A 204 6.11 9.95 3.22
N ARG A 205 5.31 10.79 3.89
CA ARG A 205 5.23 10.86 5.36
C ARG A 205 4.60 9.60 5.95
N CYS A 206 3.54 9.06 5.33
CA CYS A 206 2.94 7.79 5.76
C CYS A 206 3.91 6.61 5.59
N LEU A 207 4.71 6.58 4.52
CA LEU A 207 5.81 5.60 4.37
C LEU A 207 6.89 5.77 5.43
N ALA A 208 7.29 7.02 5.75
CA ALA A 208 8.23 7.30 6.83
C ALA A 208 7.69 6.81 8.19
N LEU A 209 6.42 7.05 8.47
CA LEU A 209 5.73 6.54 9.66
C LEU A 209 5.78 5.01 9.71
N LEU A 210 5.38 4.35 8.62
CA LEU A 210 5.41 2.89 8.51
C LEU A 210 6.83 2.36 8.74
N GLY A 211 7.85 2.93 8.08
CA GLY A 211 9.25 2.51 8.24
C GLY A 211 9.76 2.63 9.68
N ARG A 212 9.40 3.71 10.40
CA ARG A 212 9.78 3.87 11.82
C ARG A 212 9.08 2.88 12.73
N MET A 213 7.80 2.61 12.50
CA MET A 213 6.97 1.80 13.39
C MET A 213 7.05 0.30 13.10
N TRP A 214 7.27 -0.10 11.84
CA TRP A 214 7.18 -1.49 11.39
C TRP A 214 8.13 -2.41 12.16
N ARG A 215 9.38 -1.97 12.35
CA ARG A 215 10.38 -2.73 13.13
C ARG A 215 9.99 -2.97 14.60
N LEU A 216 9.09 -2.17 15.15
CA LEU A 216 8.61 -2.29 16.53
C LEU A 216 7.53 -3.37 16.68
N ARG A 217 7.03 -3.93 15.58
CA ARG A 217 5.99 -4.97 15.57
C ARG A 217 6.55 -6.37 15.86
N TYR A 218 7.86 -6.59 15.67
CA TYR A 218 8.48 -7.88 15.91
C TYR A 218 8.49 -8.26 17.39
N GLY A 219 8.01 -9.47 17.70
CA GLY A 219 7.99 -10.02 19.06
C GLY A 219 6.83 -9.53 19.94
N LEU A 220 5.89 -8.74 19.39
CA LEU A 220 4.69 -8.34 20.12
C LEU A 220 3.73 -9.52 20.32
N ASN A 221 3.11 -9.59 21.49
CA ASN A 221 1.95 -10.46 21.71
C ASN A 221 0.69 -9.86 21.06
N GLN A 222 -0.43 -10.59 21.07
CA GLN A 222 -1.67 -10.17 20.40
C GLN A 222 -2.21 -8.83 20.90
N GLU A 223 -2.19 -8.59 22.21
CA GLU A 223 -2.65 -7.33 22.81
C GLU A 223 -1.75 -6.16 22.42
N GLN A 224 -0.43 -6.37 22.47
CA GLN A 224 0.57 -5.37 22.08
C GLN A 224 0.48 -5.04 20.59
N ALA A 225 0.27 -6.04 19.72
CA ALA A 225 0.06 -5.83 18.29
C ALA A 225 -1.23 -5.03 18.00
N GLY A 226 -2.29 -5.29 18.78
CA GLY A 226 -3.51 -4.48 18.76
C GLY A 226 -3.22 -3.02 19.09
N ARG A 227 -2.55 -2.75 20.22
CA ARG A 227 -2.17 -1.38 20.63
C ARG A 227 -1.27 -0.69 19.59
N TRP A 228 -0.29 -1.40 19.05
CA TRP A 228 0.56 -0.89 17.96
C TRP A 228 -0.29 -0.47 16.76
N THR A 229 -1.30 -1.26 16.39
CA THR A 229 -2.17 -0.99 15.24
C THR A 229 -3.07 0.22 15.51
N VAL A 230 -3.55 0.40 16.74
CA VAL A 230 -4.26 1.63 17.17
C VAL A 230 -3.38 2.86 16.97
N ASP A 231 -2.15 2.84 17.47
CA ASP A 231 -1.25 3.98 17.40
C ASP A 231 -0.86 4.31 15.96
N PHE A 232 -0.63 3.30 15.14
CA PHE A 232 -0.33 3.47 13.71
C PHE A 232 -1.53 4.04 12.95
N GLN A 233 -2.74 3.51 13.19
CA GLN A 233 -3.99 3.99 12.62
C GLN A 233 -4.25 5.46 12.98
N ALA A 234 -4.05 5.84 14.24
CA ALA A 234 -4.23 7.22 14.70
C ALA A 234 -3.23 8.19 14.02
N GLN A 235 -1.95 7.79 13.92
CA GLN A 235 -0.93 8.62 13.27
C GLN A 235 -1.13 8.73 11.75
N LEU A 236 -1.56 7.65 11.08
CA LEU A 236 -1.94 7.69 9.66
C LEU A 236 -3.09 8.67 9.43
N ALA A 237 -4.15 8.59 10.24
CA ALA A 237 -5.28 9.50 10.14
C ALA A 237 -4.89 10.97 10.41
N ALA A 238 -3.92 11.20 11.29
CA ALA A 238 -3.42 12.54 11.58
C ALA A 238 -2.60 13.11 10.41
N LEU A 239 -1.88 12.26 9.65
CA LEU A 239 -1.13 12.67 8.46
C LEU A 239 -2.04 12.89 7.25
N ASP A 240 -2.99 11.99 7.01
CA ASP A 240 -3.90 12.05 5.87
C ASP A 240 -5.24 11.37 6.20
N PRO A 241 -6.24 12.11 6.71
CA PRO A 241 -7.54 11.53 7.06
C PRO A 241 -8.24 10.83 5.89
N ALA A 242 -8.05 11.31 4.65
CA ALA A 242 -8.71 10.74 3.49
C ALA A 242 -8.16 9.36 3.12
N ALA A 243 -6.91 9.05 3.50
CA ALA A 243 -6.32 7.73 3.32
C ALA A 243 -7.14 6.62 4.01
N LEU A 244 -7.88 6.96 5.06
CA LEU A 244 -8.76 6.06 5.80
C LEU A 244 -10.27 6.34 5.57
N GLY A 245 -10.60 7.19 4.59
CA GLY A 245 -11.98 7.62 4.33
C GLY A 245 -12.90 6.56 3.71
N SER A 246 -12.34 5.42 3.27
CA SER A 246 -13.07 4.30 2.67
C SER A 246 -12.44 2.97 3.09
N PRO A 247 -13.23 1.91 3.32
CA PRO A 247 -12.68 0.56 3.56
C PRO A 247 -11.92 -0.01 2.35
N GLU A 248 -12.09 0.59 1.15
CA GLU A 248 -11.36 0.19 -0.05
C GLU A 248 -10.08 1.00 -0.28
N SER A 249 -9.81 2.04 0.49
CA SER A 249 -8.54 2.77 0.39
C SER A 249 -7.38 1.85 0.74
N TRP A 250 -6.23 2.06 0.09
CA TRP A 250 -5.07 1.17 0.21
C TRP A 250 -4.59 1.02 1.66
N TRP A 251 -4.48 2.12 2.41
CA TRP A 251 -4.12 2.10 3.83
C TRP A 251 -5.18 1.42 4.71
N SER A 252 -6.47 1.59 4.39
CA SER A 252 -7.55 0.89 5.10
C SER A 252 -7.45 -0.62 4.95
N VAL A 253 -7.12 -1.12 3.75
CA VAL A 253 -6.94 -2.55 3.52
C VAL A 253 -5.70 -3.08 4.25
N LEU A 254 -4.60 -2.32 4.30
CA LEU A 254 -3.43 -2.70 5.10
C LEU A 254 -3.76 -2.76 6.59
N LEU A 255 -4.45 -1.76 7.13
CA LEU A 255 -4.87 -1.75 8.53
C LEU A 255 -5.83 -2.91 8.84
N GLU A 256 -6.77 -3.20 7.93
CA GLU A 256 -7.67 -4.35 8.05
C GLU A 256 -6.88 -5.66 8.19
N GLN A 257 -5.89 -5.88 7.32
CA GLN A 257 -5.04 -7.08 7.41
C GLN A 257 -4.18 -7.12 8.68
N MET A 258 -3.68 -5.96 9.13
CA MET A 258 -2.96 -5.87 10.40
C MET A 258 -3.85 -6.24 11.58
N TRP A 259 -5.13 -5.84 11.56
CA TRP A 259 -6.13 -6.22 12.55
C TRP A 259 -6.50 -7.70 12.46
N ASP A 260 -6.64 -8.22 11.25
CA ASP A 260 -6.97 -9.63 10.99
C ASP A 260 -5.79 -10.58 11.28
N GLY A 261 -4.60 -10.04 11.60
CA GLY A 261 -3.41 -10.82 11.91
C GLY A 261 -2.78 -11.50 10.69
N LEU A 262 -2.99 -10.94 9.51
CA LEU A 262 -2.47 -11.43 8.22
C LEU A 262 -1.07 -10.85 7.89
N LEU A 263 -0.60 -9.87 8.67
CA LEU A 263 0.66 -9.13 8.54
C LEU A 263 1.45 -9.06 9.85
#